data_AF-A0A2K5L825-F1
#
_entry.id   AF-A0A2K5L825-F1
#
_cell.length_a   1.000
_cell.length_b   1.000
_cell.length_c   1.000
_cell.angle_alpha   90.00
_cell.angle_beta   90.00
_cell.angle_gamma   90.00
#
_symmetry.space_group_name_H-M   'P 1'
#
loop_
_entity.id
_entity.type
_entity.pdbx_description
1 polymer ?
#
loop_
_entity_poly.entity_id
_entity_poly.type
_entity_poly.pdbx_seq_one_letter_code
_entity_poly.pdbx_strand_id
1 'polypeptide(L)'
;MALRGVSVQLLSRVPGLRVFRTWVSSAAQTEKGGRTQSQLAKSSRPEFDWRDPLVLEEQLTTDEILIRDTFRTYCQERLMPRILLANRNEVFHREIISEMGELGVLGPTIKGYGCAGVSSVAYGLLARELERVDSGYRSAMSVQSSLVMHPIYAYGSEEQRQKYLPRLAKGELLGCFGLTEPNSGSDPSSMETRARYNSSNKSYTLNGTKTWITNSPMADLFVVWARCEDGCIRGFLLEKGMRGLSAPKIQGKFSLRASATGMIIMDGVEVPEENVLPGASSLGGPFGCLNNARYGIAWGVLGASEFCLHTARQYALDRMQFGVPLARNQLIQKKLADISAA
;
A
#
# COMPACT_ATOMS: atom_id res chain seq x y z
N MET A 1 -4.80 3.39 -34.45
CA MET A 1 -4.02 4.31 -35.30
C MET A 1 -3.92 5.63 -34.52
N ALA A 2 -2.85 6.03 -33.83
CA ALA A 2 -1.49 5.54 -33.66
C ALA A 2 -1.02 5.88 -32.23
N LEU A 3 -0.31 4.95 -31.60
CA LEU A 3 0.58 5.19 -30.45
C LEU A 3 2.01 5.07 -30.99
N ARG A 4 2.80 6.16 -30.95
CA ARG A 4 4.27 6.12 -31.10
C ARG A 4 4.90 7.33 -30.40
N GLY A 5 5.94 7.03 -29.62
CA GLY A 5 6.79 7.98 -28.89
C GLY A 5 6.88 7.50 -27.44
N VAL A 6 7.98 6.96 -26.93
CA VAL A 6 9.38 7.22 -27.22
C VAL A 6 10.18 5.95 -26.89
N SER A 7 10.92 5.41 -27.87
CA SER A 7 11.92 4.36 -27.64
C SER A 7 13.30 4.98 -27.42
N VAL A 8 13.95 4.51 -26.35
CA VAL A 8 15.32 3.99 -26.33
C VAL A 8 16.39 4.83 -27.04
N GLN A 9 17.16 5.58 -26.25
CA GLN A 9 18.56 5.87 -26.55
C GLN A 9 19.43 4.94 -25.70
N LEU A 10 20.22 4.08 -26.33
CA LEU A 10 21.62 3.75 -25.99
C LEU A 10 22.01 2.40 -26.63
N LEU A 11 22.46 2.46 -27.88
CA LEU A 11 23.38 1.49 -28.46
C LEU A 11 24.43 2.25 -29.25
N SER A 12 25.70 2.06 -28.91
CA SER A 12 26.73 1.57 -29.85
C SER A 12 28.14 1.89 -29.35
N ARG A 13 28.99 0.86 -29.35
CA ARG A 13 30.36 0.86 -29.89
C ARG A 13 30.99 -0.52 -29.62
N VAL A 14 31.17 -1.32 -30.67
CA VAL A 14 32.45 -1.94 -31.13
C VAL A 14 32.13 -2.80 -32.40
N PRO A 15 32.87 -2.67 -33.52
CA PRO A 15 32.69 -3.47 -34.74
C PRO A 15 33.74 -4.57 -34.92
N GLY A 16 33.40 -5.68 -35.60
CA GLY A 16 34.37 -6.73 -35.93
C GLY A 16 33.87 -7.93 -36.76
N LEU A 17 34.10 -7.84 -38.08
CA LEU A 17 34.55 -8.89 -39.03
C LEU A 17 33.69 -10.11 -39.46
N ARG A 18 33.54 -10.13 -40.79
CA ARG A 18 33.79 -11.19 -41.80
C ARG A 18 32.64 -12.05 -42.36
N VAL A 19 32.37 -11.69 -43.62
CA VAL A 19 31.76 -12.43 -44.73
C VAL A 19 32.49 -13.76 -45.00
N PHE A 20 31.72 -14.82 -45.29
CA PHE A 20 32.11 -15.87 -46.23
C PHE A 20 30.90 -16.30 -47.07
N ARG A 21 30.99 -16.07 -48.38
CA ARG A 21 30.23 -16.80 -49.41
C ARG A 21 30.99 -18.09 -49.70
N THR A 22 30.30 -19.19 -50.01
CA THR A 22 30.20 -19.75 -51.38
C THR A 22 29.67 -21.18 -51.39
N TRP A 23 29.15 -21.55 -52.57
CA TRP A 23 28.91 -22.89 -53.13
C TRP A 23 27.56 -23.57 -52.90
N VAL A 24 26.74 -23.44 -53.95
CA VAL A 24 25.72 -24.41 -54.37
C VAL A 24 26.42 -25.64 -54.93
N SER A 25 25.97 -26.83 -54.54
CA SER A 25 26.11 -28.03 -55.37
C SER A 25 24.84 -28.88 -55.26
N SER A 26 24.32 -29.22 -56.44
CA SER A 26 23.21 -30.13 -56.68
C SER A 26 23.75 -31.55 -56.73
N ALA A 27 23.14 -32.46 -55.97
CA ALA A 27 23.18 -33.88 -56.25
C ALA A 27 21.89 -34.53 -55.73
N ALA A 28 21.12 -35.08 -56.67
CA ALA A 28 19.96 -35.91 -56.40
C ALA A 28 20.38 -37.21 -55.70
N GLN A 29 19.59 -37.68 -54.73
CA GLN A 29 19.55 -39.09 -54.38
C GLN A 29 18.23 -39.47 -53.68
N THR A 30 17.46 -40.28 -54.42
CA THR A 30 16.72 -41.47 -53.97
C THR A 30 15.83 -41.37 -52.73
N GLU A 31 14.52 -41.40 -52.99
CA GLU A 31 13.50 -41.89 -52.08
C GLU A 31 13.87 -43.30 -51.57
N LYS A 32 14.10 -43.41 -50.26
CA LYS A 32 13.94 -44.65 -49.51
C LYS A 32 13.09 -44.36 -48.29
N GLY A 33 11.96 -45.05 -48.22
CA GLY A 33 10.97 -44.94 -47.15
C GLY A 33 11.62 -45.07 -45.77
N GLY A 34 11.62 -43.96 -45.05
CA GLY A 34 11.89 -43.92 -43.62
C GLY A 34 10.56 -43.95 -42.88
N ARG A 35 10.34 -44.99 -42.08
CA ARG A 35 9.31 -45.02 -41.05
C ARG A 35 9.36 -43.69 -40.29
N THR A 36 8.27 -42.94 -40.34
CA THR A 36 8.03 -41.79 -39.47
C THR A 36 8.05 -42.34 -38.05
N GLN A 37 9.20 -42.25 -37.37
CA GLN A 37 9.20 -42.31 -35.91
C GLN A 37 8.38 -41.10 -35.49
N SER A 38 7.14 -41.35 -35.06
CA SER A 38 6.41 -40.37 -34.29
C SER A 38 7.30 -40.08 -33.08
N GLN A 39 7.95 -38.91 -33.09
CA GLN A 39 8.43 -38.32 -31.86
C GLN A 39 7.18 -38.18 -31.01
N LEU A 40 7.00 -39.12 -30.07
CA LEU A 40 6.10 -38.96 -28.95
C LEU A 40 6.44 -37.58 -28.38
N ALA A 41 5.55 -36.61 -28.58
CA ALA A 41 5.64 -35.32 -27.94
C ALA A 41 5.85 -35.63 -26.46
N LYS A 42 7.04 -35.33 -25.93
CA LYS A 42 7.28 -35.40 -24.49
C LYS A 42 6.19 -34.53 -23.88
N SER A 43 5.20 -35.13 -23.24
CA SER A 43 4.24 -34.34 -22.47
C SER A 43 5.06 -33.71 -21.36
N SER A 44 5.43 -32.44 -21.53
CA SER A 44 6.07 -31.68 -20.47
C SER A 44 5.06 -31.64 -19.34
N ARG A 45 5.35 -32.34 -18.24
CA ARG A 45 4.57 -32.16 -17.02
C ARG A 45 4.63 -30.66 -16.69
N PRO A 46 3.51 -30.04 -16.31
CA PRO A 46 3.54 -28.64 -15.89
C PRO A 46 4.54 -28.49 -14.74
N GLU A 47 5.44 -27.50 -14.85
CA GLU A 47 6.36 -27.16 -13.77
C GLU A 47 5.58 -26.48 -12.65
N PHE A 48 5.89 -26.83 -11.39
CA PHE A 48 5.23 -26.28 -10.22
C PHE A 48 6.17 -25.35 -9.46
N ASP A 49 5.77 -24.08 -9.29
CA ASP A 49 6.44 -23.15 -8.37
C ASP A 49 5.64 -23.05 -7.06
N TRP A 50 6.25 -23.49 -5.95
CA TRP A 50 5.62 -23.42 -4.63
C TRP A 50 5.41 -21.98 -4.14
N ARG A 51 6.10 -20.99 -4.72
CA ARG A 51 5.97 -19.56 -4.37
C ARG A 51 4.79 -18.91 -5.08
N ASP A 52 4.31 -19.52 -6.15
CA ASP A 52 3.15 -19.06 -6.91
C ASP A 52 2.35 -20.26 -7.47
N PRO A 53 1.68 -21.04 -6.58
CA PRO A 53 1.06 -22.31 -6.97
C PRO A 53 -0.02 -22.20 -8.06
N LEU A 54 -0.65 -21.03 -8.16
CA LEU A 54 -1.76 -20.74 -9.08
C LEU A 54 -1.39 -19.68 -10.14
N VAL A 55 -0.09 -19.40 -10.29
CA VAL A 55 0.46 -18.56 -11.37
C VAL A 55 -0.19 -17.17 -11.42
N LEU A 56 -0.25 -16.49 -10.27
CA LEU A 56 -0.66 -15.09 -10.17
C LEU A 56 0.11 -14.21 -11.16
N GLU A 57 1.39 -14.50 -11.41
CA GLU A 57 2.22 -13.76 -12.37
C GLU A 57 1.55 -13.60 -13.75
N GLU A 58 0.92 -14.66 -14.27
CA GLU A 58 0.25 -14.66 -15.57
C GLU A 58 -1.09 -13.93 -15.58
N GLN A 59 -1.61 -13.56 -14.40
CA GLN A 59 -2.85 -12.80 -14.24
C GLN A 59 -2.61 -11.29 -14.15
N LEU A 60 -1.35 -10.86 -13.99
CA LEU A 60 -0.98 -9.46 -13.83
C LEU A 60 -0.65 -8.83 -15.18
N THR A 61 -0.96 -7.54 -15.31
CA THR A 61 -0.47 -6.73 -16.43
C THR A 61 1.03 -6.45 -16.29
N THR A 62 1.70 -6.12 -17.39
CA THR A 62 3.12 -5.75 -17.37
C THR A 62 3.42 -4.55 -16.47
N ASP A 63 2.49 -3.58 -16.42
CA ASP A 63 2.62 -2.39 -15.58
C ASP A 63 2.49 -2.74 -14.09
N GLU A 64 1.56 -3.63 -13.73
CA GLU A 64 1.39 -4.13 -12.36
C GLU A 64 2.62 -4.90 -11.87
N ILE A 65 3.21 -5.75 -12.72
CA ILE A 65 4.47 -6.46 -12.44
C ILE A 65 5.60 -5.45 -12.20
N LEU A 66 5.77 -4.48 -13.11
CA LEU A 66 6.83 -3.47 -12.99
C LEU A 66 6.70 -2.62 -11.72
N ILE A 67 5.48 -2.20 -11.37
CA ILE A 67 5.18 -1.46 -10.15
C ILE A 67 5.55 -2.29 -8.92
N ARG A 68 5.10 -3.55 -8.87
CA ARG A 68 5.41 -4.47 -7.78
C ARG A 68 6.92 -4.63 -7.60
N ASP A 69 7.65 -4.92 -8.66
CA ASP A 69 9.08 -5.25 -8.60
C ASP A 69 9.95 -4.04 -8.23
N THR A 70 9.60 -2.88 -8.78
CA THR A 70 10.24 -1.60 -8.41
C THR A 70 10.04 -1.32 -6.92
N PHE A 71 8.81 -1.46 -6.44
CA PHE A 71 8.51 -1.17 -5.03
C PHE A 71 9.04 -2.22 -4.07
N ARG A 72 9.07 -3.50 -4.46
CA ARG A 72 9.75 -4.56 -3.72
C ARG A 72 11.21 -4.21 -3.49
N THR A 73 11.91 -3.75 -4.52
CA THR A 73 13.33 -3.36 -4.42
C THR A 73 13.52 -2.27 -3.36
N TYR A 74 12.72 -1.20 -3.41
CA TYR A 74 12.70 -0.17 -2.37
C TYR A 74 12.44 -0.74 -0.97
N CYS A 75 11.41 -1.59 -0.83
CA CYS A 75 11.05 -2.18 0.46
C CYS A 75 12.21 -3.00 1.06
N GLN A 76 12.88 -3.81 0.24
CA GLN A 76 13.99 -4.65 0.71
C GLN A 76 15.27 -3.85 0.98
N GLU A 77 15.60 -2.86 0.17
CA GLU A 77 16.85 -2.10 0.32
C GLU A 77 16.75 -0.97 1.36
N ARG A 78 15.56 -0.37 1.52
CA ARG A 78 15.36 0.84 2.34
C ARG A 78 14.60 0.57 3.62
N LEU A 79 13.57 -0.28 3.59
CA LEU A 79 12.70 -0.50 4.74
C LEU A 79 13.15 -1.67 5.63
N MET A 80 13.51 -2.82 5.04
CA MET A 80 13.96 -3.99 5.82
C MET A 80 15.15 -3.69 6.75
N PRO A 81 16.21 -2.95 6.35
CA PRO A 81 17.31 -2.67 7.26
C PRO A 81 16.91 -1.83 8.49
N ARG A 82 15.81 -1.06 8.39
CA ARG A 82 15.34 -0.17 9.46
C ARG A 82 14.43 -0.88 10.47
N ILE A 83 13.69 -1.90 10.05
CA ILE A 83 12.53 -2.38 10.80
C ILE A 83 12.87 -2.95 12.17
N LEU A 84 14.01 -3.64 12.32
CA LEU A 84 14.39 -4.29 13.58
C LEU A 84 14.45 -3.28 14.74
N LEU A 85 15.18 -2.17 14.55
CA LEU A 85 15.33 -1.14 15.59
C LEU A 85 14.12 -0.22 15.64
N ALA A 86 13.48 0.06 14.50
CA ALA A 86 12.24 0.84 14.46
C ALA A 86 11.13 0.20 15.31
N ASN A 87 10.87 -1.11 15.11
CA ASN A 87 9.90 -1.86 15.88
C ASN A 87 10.32 -2.02 17.36
N ARG A 88 11.59 -2.30 17.63
CA ARG A 88 12.09 -2.46 19.01
C ARG A 88 11.91 -1.18 19.82
N ASN A 89 12.22 -0.02 19.25
CA ASN A 89 12.31 1.25 19.96
C ASN A 89 11.10 2.19 19.74
N GLU A 90 10.03 1.72 19.10
CA GLU A 90 8.83 2.53 18.78
C GLU A 90 9.13 3.82 17.99
N VAL A 91 10.00 3.69 16.99
CA VAL A 91 10.41 4.78 16.09
C VAL A 91 9.78 4.60 14.72
N PHE A 92 9.08 5.63 14.26
CA PHE A 92 8.68 5.77 12.86
C PHE A 92 9.53 6.86 12.22
N HIS A 93 10.14 6.54 11.09
CA HIS A 93 10.98 7.46 10.31
C HIS A 93 10.06 8.25 9.35
N ARG A 94 9.90 9.55 9.57
CA ARG A 94 9.00 10.43 8.77
C ARG A 94 9.42 10.47 7.30
N GLU A 95 10.71 10.24 7.03
CA GLU A 95 11.33 10.20 5.72
C GLU A 95 10.75 9.09 4.85
N ILE A 96 10.25 7.99 5.44
CA ILE A 96 9.62 6.89 4.69
C ILE A 96 8.43 7.39 3.86
N ILE A 97 7.67 8.37 4.37
CA ILE A 97 6.54 8.97 3.63
C ILE A 97 7.05 9.79 2.45
N SER A 98 8.13 10.55 2.62
CA SER A 98 8.74 11.33 1.54
C SER A 98 9.34 10.41 0.47
N GLU A 99 10.08 9.37 0.87
CA GLU A 99 10.64 8.35 -0.04
C GLU A 99 9.53 7.65 -0.85
N MET A 100 8.40 7.31 -0.21
CA MET A 100 7.22 6.77 -0.92
C MET A 100 6.57 7.79 -1.86
N GLY A 101 6.59 9.07 -1.50
CA GLY A 101 6.09 10.14 -2.36
C GLY A 101 6.95 10.35 -3.62
N GLU A 102 8.27 10.27 -3.49
CA GLU A 102 9.22 10.34 -4.61
C GLU A 102 9.01 9.18 -5.61
N LEU A 103 8.65 8.00 -5.11
CA LEU A 103 8.33 6.82 -5.92
C LEU A 103 6.92 6.86 -6.53
N GLY A 104 6.08 7.83 -6.14
CA GLY A 104 4.71 7.96 -6.66
C GLY A 104 3.74 6.89 -6.15
N VAL A 105 3.99 6.27 -4.99
CA VAL A 105 3.14 5.19 -4.46
C VAL A 105 2.06 5.66 -3.48
N LEU A 106 2.02 6.95 -3.16
CA LEU A 106 0.99 7.57 -2.31
C LEU A 106 -0.21 8.01 -3.16
N GLY A 107 -1.41 7.64 -2.73
CA GLY A 107 -2.65 7.83 -3.51
C GLY A 107 -2.62 7.16 -4.89
N PRO A 108 -2.18 5.89 -5.01
CA PRO A 108 -1.80 5.30 -6.30
C PRO A 108 -2.95 5.28 -7.32
N THR A 109 -4.20 5.14 -6.86
CA THR A 109 -5.39 5.04 -7.74
C THR A 109 -5.99 6.39 -8.12
N ILE A 110 -5.54 7.49 -7.52
CA ILE A 110 -6.07 8.83 -7.82
C ILE A 110 -5.58 9.28 -9.19
N LYS A 111 -6.50 9.81 -10.01
CA LYS A 111 -6.19 10.34 -11.34
C LYS A 111 -5.95 11.85 -11.25
N GLY A 112 -4.81 12.30 -11.78
CA GLY A 112 -4.40 13.70 -11.72
C GLY A 112 -3.71 14.07 -10.40
N TYR A 113 -3.55 15.37 -10.13
CA TYR A 113 -2.98 15.90 -8.87
C TYR A 113 -1.60 15.37 -8.50
N GLY A 114 -0.80 14.92 -9.47
CA GLY A 114 0.52 14.32 -9.23
C GLY A 114 0.48 12.87 -8.72
N CYS A 115 -0.68 12.20 -8.76
CA CYS A 115 -0.83 10.80 -8.41
C CYS A 115 -0.65 9.89 -9.66
N ALA A 116 -0.27 8.63 -9.44
CA ALA A 116 0.06 7.70 -10.52
C ALA A 116 -1.14 7.27 -11.38
N GLY A 117 -2.36 7.22 -10.81
CA GLY A 117 -3.57 6.82 -11.52
C GLY A 117 -3.61 5.35 -11.94
N VAL A 118 -2.98 4.47 -11.16
CA VAL A 118 -2.86 3.03 -11.45
C VAL A 118 -4.08 2.22 -11.00
N SER A 119 -4.11 0.93 -11.38
CA SER A 119 -5.21 0.01 -11.05
C SER A 119 -5.31 -0.26 -9.53
N SER A 120 -6.47 -0.72 -9.08
CA SER A 120 -6.62 -1.22 -7.71
C SER A 120 -5.73 -2.44 -7.44
N VAL A 121 -5.52 -3.31 -8.43
CA VAL A 121 -4.60 -4.45 -8.31
C VAL A 121 -3.17 -3.97 -8.05
N ALA A 122 -2.69 -2.94 -8.74
CA ALA A 122 -1.41 -2.32 -8.46
C ALA A 122 -1.34 -1.77 -7.02
N TYR A 123 -2.40 -1.13 -6.52
CA TYR A 123 -2.48 -0.72 -5.10
C TYR A 123 -2.38 -1.93 -4.15
N GLY A 124 -3.08 -3.03 -4.46
CA GLY A 124 -2.98 -4.27 -3.69
C GLY A 124 -1.54 -4.83 -3.66
N LEU A 125 -0.87 -4.88 -4.81
CA LEU A 125 0.52 -5.33 -4.91
C LEU A 125 1.49 -4.44 -4.12
N LEU A 126 1.32 -3.12 -4.16
CA LEU A 126 2.09 -2.18 -3.34
C LEU A 126 1.91 -2.46 -1.84
N ALA A 127 0.65 -2.67 -1.40
CA ALA A 127 0.36 -3.02 -0.01
C ALA A 127 0.99 -4.36 0.40
N ARG A 128 0.91 -5.38 -0.47
CA ARG A 128 1.54 -6.71 -0.27
C ARG A 128 3.04 -6.60 -0.09
N GLU A 129 3.75 -5.88 -0.96
CA GLU A 129 5.22 -5.78 -0.87
C GLU A 129 5.70 -4.98 0.34
N LEU A 130 4.91 -4.00 0.80
CA LEU A 130 5.28 -3.18 1.95
C LEU A 130 4.93 -3.84 3.29
N GLU A 131 3.81 -4.56 3.38
CA GLU A 131 3.49 -5.36 4.57
C GLU A 131 4.29 -6.66 4.68
N ARG A 132 4.87 -7.16 3.57
CA ARG A 132 5.93 -8.17 3.62
C ARG A 132 7.12 -7.73 4.49
N VAL A 133 7.36 -6.42 4.59
CA VAL A 133 8.34 -5.84 5.53
C VAL A 133 7.72 -5.64 6.91
N ASP A 134 6.67 -4.82 7.00
CA ASP A 134 6.00 -4.54 8.27
C ASP A 134 4.59 -3.94 8.11
N SER A 135 3.65 -4.44 8.90
CA SER A 135 2.27 -3.94 8.95
C SER A 135 2.16 -2.47 9.42
N GLY A 136 3.11 -1.98 10.23
CA GLY A 136 3.14 -0.61 10.70
C GLY A 136 3.45 0.39 9.59
N TYR A 137 4.39 0.06 8.70
CA TYR A 137 4.64 0.85 7.49
C TYR A 137 3.42 0.84 6.58
N ARG A 138 2.79 -0.33 6.36
CA ARG A 138 1.60 -0.41 5.50
C ARG A 138 0.44 0.36 6.09
N SER A 139 0.34 0.42 7.42
CA SER A 139 -0.67 1.24 8.09
C SER A 139 -0.49 2.72 7.81
N ALA A 140 0.75 3.23 7.81
CA ALA A 140 1.01 4.62 7.48
C ALA A 140 0.62 4.95 6.02
N MET A 141 0.96 4.06 5.07
CA MET A 141 0.60 4.22 3.66
C MET A 141 -0.93 4.14 3.42
N SER A 142 -1.62 3.16 4.04
CA SER A 142 -3.08 3.03 3.93
C SER A 142 -3.81 4.26 4.48
N VAL A 143 -3.32 4.84 5.58
CA VAL A 143 -3.88 6.08 6.13
C VAL A 143 -3.70 7.22 5.15
N GLN A 144 -2.48 7.44 4.64
CA GLN A 144 -2.18 8.50 3.69
C GLN A 144 -3.06 8.38 2.43
N SER A 145 -3.05 7.21 1.78
CA SER A 145 -3.71 7.00 0.49
C SER A 145 -5.23 6.88 0.61
N SER A 146 -5.73 5.95 1.43
CA SER A 146 -7.16 5.59 1.45
C SER A 146 -7.99 6.36 2.47
N LEU A 147 -7.35 6.91 3.51
CA LEU A 147 -8.06 7.60 4.58
C LEU A 147 -7.84 9.12 4.58
N VAL A 148 -6.86 9.64 3.84
CA VAL A 148 -6.64 11.09 3.75
C VAL A 148 -6.80 11.59 2.31
N MET A 149 -6.00 11.07 1.38
CA MET A 149 -6.06 11.51 -0.01
C MET A 149 -7.39 11.14 -0.67
N HIS A 150 -7.89 9.91 -0.46
CA HIS A 150 -9.17 9.48 -1.00
C HIS A 150 -10.37 10.36 -0.58
N PRO A 151 -10.63 10.66 0.72
CA PRO A 151 -11.75 11.53 1.06
C PRO A 151 -11.62 12.95 0.52
N ILE A 152 -10.41 13.52 0.45
CA ILE A 152 -10.20 14.84 -0.17
C ILE A 152 -10.51 14.77 -1.67
N TYR A 153 -10.09 13.70 -2.34
CA TYR A 153 -10.38 13.48 -3.75
C TYR A 153 -11.88 13.31 -4.02
N ALA A 154 -12.52 12.38 -3.31
CA ALA A 154 -13.91 11.98 -3.54
C ALA A 154 -14.94 12.99 -3.02
N TYR A 155 -14.65 13.65 -1.90
CA TYR A 155 -15.62 14.46 -1.17
C TYR A 155 -15.20 15.91 -0.99
N GLY A 156 -13.96 16.27 -1.37
CA GLY A 156 -13.48 17.63 -1.26
C GLY A 156 -14.02 18.56 -2.33
N SER A 157 -13.84 19.87 -2.12
CA SER A 157 -13.95 20.87 -3.19
C SER A 157 -12.74 20.78 -4.13
N GLU A 158 -12.82 21.41 -5.30
CA GLU A 158 -11.67 21.46 -6.21
C GLU A 158 -10.48 22.22 -5.60
N GLU A 159 -10.78 23.28 -4.85
CA GLU A 159 -9.77 24.05 -4.12
C GLU A 159 -9.02 23.16 -3.10
N GLN A 160 -9.76 22.35 -2.32
CA GLN A 160 -9.15 21.41 -1.38
C GLN A 160 -8.29 20.36 -2.11
N ARG A 161 -8.76 19.82 -3.25
CA ARG A 161 -7.99 18.86 -4.05
C ARG A 161 -6.67 19.48 -4.54
N GLN A 162 -6.72 20.67 -5.13
CA GLN A 162 -5.53 21.37 -5.62
C GLN A 162 -4.57 21.76 -4.49
N LYS A 163 -5.10 22.20 -3.33
CA LYS A 163 -4.29 22.60 -2.18
C LYS A 163 -3.54 21.43 -1.53
N TYR A 164 -4.19 20.28 -1.36
CA TYR A 164 -3.65 19.20 -0.52
C TYR A 164 -3.11 18.01 -1.31
N LEU A 165 -3.79 17.53 -2.36
CA LEU A 165 -3.44 16.25 -3.01
C LEU A 165 -2.03 16.22 -3.59
N PRO A 166 -1.54 17.26 -4.31
CA PRO A 166 -0.17 17.25 -4.84
C PRO A 166 0.90 17.15 -3.75
N ARG A 167 0.67 17.78 -2.60
CA ARG A 167 1.61 17.78 -1.47
C ARG A 167 1.56 16.48 -0.68
N LEU A 168 0.37 15.89 -0.54
CA LEU A 168 0.18 14.57 0.07
C LEU A 168 0.79 13.46 -0.80
N ALA A 169 0.64 13.55 -2.13
CA ALA A 169 1.19 12.59 -3.09
C ALA A 169 2.72 12.56 -3.07
N LYS A 170 3.36 13.71 -2.87
CA LYS A 170 4.82 13.83 -2.72
C LYS A 170 5.34 13.51 -1.31
N GLY A 171 4.45 13.23 -0.36
CA GLY A 171 4.83 13.00 1.03
C GLY A 171 5.32 14.24 1.79
N GLU A 172 5.16 15.44 1.21
CA GLU A 172 5.47 16.72 1.85
C GLU A 172 4.56 16.95 3.06
N LEU A 173 3.28 16.60 2.92
CA LEU A 173 2.31 16.57 4.02
C LEU A 173 2.07 15.14 4.49
N LEU A 174 2.04 14.93 5.81
CA LEU A 174 1.57 13.69 6.42
C LEU A 174 0.14 13.86 6.93
N GLY A 175 -0.74 12.97 6.50
CA GLY A 175 -2.13 12.95 6.90
C GLY A 175 -2.44 11.94 8.02
N CYS A 176 -3.50 12.22 8.77
CA CYS A 176 -4.16 11.26 9.63
C CYS A 176 -5.69 11.35 9.56
N PHE A 177 -6.38 10.31 10.05
CA PHE A 177 -7.84 10.16 9.92
C PHE A 177 -8.50 9.94 11.28
N GLY A 178 -9.24 10.94 11.75
CA GLY A 178 -9.91 10.97 13.04
C GLY A 178 -11.37 10.54 12.97
N LEU A 179 -11.63 9.25 13.19
CA LEU A 179 -12.99 8.70 13.31
C LEU A 179 -13.27 8.13 14.70
N THR A 180 -12.48 7.13 15.10
CA THR A 180 -12.59 6.39 16.36
C THR A 180 -12.37 7.28 17.59
N GLU A 181 -13.18 7.06 18.62
CA GLU A 181 -13.16 7.80 19.89
C GLU A 181 -13.07 6.82 21.06
N PRO A 182 -12.72 7.28 22.28
CA PRO A 182 -12.64 6.42 23.46
C PRO A 182 -13.89 5.58 23.71
N ASN A 183 -15.07 6.16 23.48
CA ASN A 183 -16.36 5.50 23.67
C ASN A 183 -17.00 5.00 22.36
N SER A 184 -16.35 5.19 21.21
CA SER A 184 -16.91 4.91 19.87
C SER A 184 -15.85 4.26 18.97
N GLY A 185 -15.74 2.93 19.06
CA GLY A 185 -14.90 2.10 18.18
C GLY A 185 -15.69 1.45 17.06
N SER A 186 -16.27 0.27 17.34
CA SER A 186 -17.06 -0.50 16.38
C SER A 186 -18.37 0.18 15.97
N ASP A 187 -18.90 1.07 16.81
CA ASP A 187 -20.10 1.85 16.55
C ASP A 187 -19.77 3.34 16.33
N PRO A 188 -19.38 3.76 15.11
CA PRO A 188 -19.11 5.16 14.80
C PRO A 188 -20.36 6.05 14.87
N SER A 189 -21.56 5.47 14.94
CA SER A 189 -22.80 6.24 15.07
C SER A 189 -22.96 6.83 16.47
N SER A 190 -22.23 6.32 17.46
CA SER A 190 -22.22 6.82 18.85
C SER A 190 -21.27 7.99 19.09
N MET A 191 -20.57 8.49 18.06
CA MET A 191 -19.53 9.52 18.23
C MET A 191 -20.03 10.76 18.99
N GLU A 192 -19.19 11.23 19.90
CA GLU A 192 -19.37 12.36 20.81
C GLU A 192 -18.74 13.65 20.28
N THR A 193 -17.74 13.57 19.38
CA THR A 193 -17.16 14.78 18.76
C THR A 193 -18.26 15.59 18.06
N ARG A 194 -18.35 16.89 18.40
CA ARG A 194 -19.34 17.83 17.86
C ARG A 194 -18.68 18.95 17.07
N ALA A 195 -19.36 19.40 16.03
CA ALA A 195 -19.06 20.62 15.29
C ALA A 195 -20.26 21.58 15.39
N ARG A 196 -20.06 22.73 16.01
CA ARG A 196 -21.06 23.79 16.13
C ARG A 196 -20.82 24.83 15.04
N TYR A 197 -21.84 25.22 14.27
CA TYR A 197 -21.68 26.25 13.25
C TYR A 197 -21.73 27.65 13.89
N ASN A 198 -20.85 28.54 13.44
CA ASN A 198 -20.87 29.95 13.79
C ASN A 198 -21.11 30.76 12.51
N SER A 199 -22.33 31.30 12.40
CA SER A 199 -22.75 32.07 11.23
C SER A 199 -22.09 33.45 11.13
N SER A 200 -21.58 34.01 12.25
CA SER A 200 -21.00 35.35 12.26
C SER A 200 -19.64 35.41 11.55
N ASN A 201 -18.86 34.32 11.59
CA ASN A 201 -17.55 34.21 10.97
C ASN A 201 -17.45 33.06 9.95
N LYS A 202 -18.58 32.41 9.60
CA LYS A 202 -18.65 31.28 8.65
C LYS A 202 -17.63 30.20 8.97
N SER A 203 -17.70 29.68 10.19
CA SER A 203 -16.79 28.64 10.67
C SER A 203 -17.51 27.61 11.52
N TYR A 204 -16.82 26.52 11.83
CA TYR A 204 -17.25 25.50 12.78
C TYR A 204 -16.31 25.48 13.97
N THR A 205 -16.86 25.30 15.17
CA THR A 205 -16.07 25.01 16.37
C THR A 205 -16.17 23.54 16.71
N LEU A 206 -15.04 22.82 16.65
CA LEU A 206 -14.95 21.40 16.94
C LEU A 206 -14.54 21.14 18.39
N ASN A 207 -15.26 20.25 19.05
CA ASN A 207 -14.94 19.76 20.39
C ASN A 207 -15.06 18.24 20.44
N GLY A 208 -14.04 17.58 20.96
CA GLY A 208 -14.05 16.13 21.13
C GLY A 208 -12.66 15.51 21.15
N THR A 209 -12.62 14.19 21.22
CA THR A 209 -11.37 13.42 21.27
C THR A 209 -11.46 12.21 20.37
N LYS A 210 -10.48 12.07 19.48
CA LYS A 210 -10.21 10.85 18.71
C LYS A 210 -9.06 10.10 19.34
N THR A 211 -9.09 8.77 19.27
CA THR A 211 -8.06 7.90 19.86
C THR A 211 -7.66 6.78 18.91
N TRP A 212 -6.48 6.19 19.12
CA TRP A 212 -5.88 5.17 18.25
C TRP A 212 -5.67 5.64 16.81
N ILE A 213 -5.29 6.91 16.64
CA ILE A 213 -5.13 7.51 15.32
C ILE A 213 -3.69 7.36 14.85
N THR A 214 -3.50 6.50 13.85
CA THR A 214 -2.22 6.36 13.16
C THR A 214 -1.81 7.68 12.52
N ASN A 215 -0.52 7.99 12.57
CA ASN A 215 0.16 9.21 12.14
C ASN A 215 -0.11 10.48 12.97
N SER A 216 -1.15 10.55 13.81
CA SER A 216 -1.58 11.83 14.42
C SER A 216 -0.48 12.61 15.15
N PRO A 217 0.48 12.01 15.90
CA PRO A 217 1.48 12.79 16.63
C PRO A 217 2.45 13.59 15.76
N MET A 218 2.50 13.27 14.47
CA MET A 218 3.41 13.87 13.49
C MET A 218 2.69 14.32 12.22
N ALA A 219 1.35 14.28 12.21
CA ALA A 219 0.56 14.69 11.06
C ALA A 219 0.57 16.21 10.89
N ASP A 220 0.57 16.62 9.63
CA ASP A 220 0.43 18.01 9.19
C ASP A 220 -1.04 18.32 8.88
N LEU A 221 -1.79 17.31 8.41
CA LEU A 221 -3.20 17.41 8.03
C LEU A 221 -4.04 16.33 8.73
N PHE A 222 -5.21 16.73 9.22
CA PHE A 222 -6.13 15.87 9.97
C PHE A 222 -7.48 15.87 9.29
N VAL A 223 -7.91 14.70 8.80
CA VAL A 223 -9.28 14.49 8.29
C VAL A 223 -10.13 13.98 9.45
N VAL A 224 -10.94 14.85 10.05
CA VAL A 224 -11.73 14.54 11.25
C VAL A 224 -13.21 14.43 10.92
N TRP A 225 -13.87 13.41 11.46
CA TRP A 225 -15.33 13.26 11.36
C TRP A 225 -16.00 13.69 12.67
N ALA A 226 -16.96 14.60 12.57
CA ALA A 226 -17.68 15.14 13.72
C ALA A 226 -19.17 15.29 13.40
N ARG A 227 -20.01 15.16 14.43
CA ARG A 227 -21.45 15.36 14.30
C ARG A 227 -21.81 16.84 14.41
N CYS A 228 -22.58 17.32 13.45
CA CYS A 228 -23.09 18.68 13.41
C CYS A 228 -24.44 18.81 14.14
N GLU A 229 -24.90 20.04 14.33
CA GLU A 229 -26.16 20.35 15.03
C GLU A 229 -27.42 19.80 14.33
N ASP A 230 -27.36 19.59 13.02
CA ASP A 230 -28.40 18.94 12.22
C ASP A 230 -28.40 17.41 12.32
N GLY A 231 -27.56 16.84 13.20
CA GLY A 231 -27.43 15.40 13.41
C GLY A 231 -26.54 14.68 12.40
N CYS A 232 -26.21 15.31 11.28
CA CYS A 232 -25.35 14.74 10.25
C CYS A 232 -23.88 14.71 10.70
N ILE A 233 -23.16 13.67 10.29
CA ILE A 233 -21.70 13.61 10.44
C ILE A 233 -21.06 14.23 9.20
N ARG A 234 -20.10 15.13 9.39
CA ARG A 234 -19.33 15.77 8.31
C ARG A 234 -17.84 15.56 8.51
N GLY A 235 -17.09 15.66 7.42
CA GLY A 235 -15.63 15.61 7.42
C GLY A 235 -15.04 17.02 7.44
N PHE A 236 -14.00 17.22 8.24
CA PHE A 236 -13.32 18.51 8.43
C PHE A 236 -11.82 18.33 8.23
N LEU A 237 -11.19 19.30 7.56
CA LEU A 237 -9.75 19.36 7.35
C LEU A 237 -9.15 20.32 8.39
N LEU A 238 -8.41 19.79 9.34
CA LEU A 238 -7.68 20.58 10.33
C LEU A 238 -6.19 20.53 9.99
N GLU A 239 -5.48 21.61 10.28
CA GLU A 239 -4.05 21.74 10.02
C GLU A 239 -3.28 21.82 11.36
N LYS A 240 -2.08 21.24 11.38
CA LYS A 240 -1.19 21.33 12.54
C LYS A 240 -0.92 22.80 12.90
N GLY A 241 -1.01 23.13 14.19
CA GLY A 241 -0.82 24.49 14.70
C GLY A 241 -2.10 25.29 14.88
N MET A 242 -3.26 24.77 14.45
CA MET A 242 -4.56 25.32 14.83
C MET A 242 -4.70 25.35 16.37
N ARG A 243 -5.19 26.48 16.90
CA ARG A 243 -5.43 26.65 18.34
C ARG A 243 -6.46 25.63 18.83
N GLY A 244 -6.19 25.03 19.99
CA GLY A 244 -7.06 24.00 20.58
C GLY A 244 -6.85 22.59 20.04
N LEU A 245 -5.99 22.40 19.03
CA LEU A 245 -5.66 21.09 18.47
C LEU A 245 -4.39 20.51 19.12
N SER A 246 -4.46 19.30 19.65
CA SER A 246 -3.28 18.55 20.10
C SER A 246 -3.35 17.08 19.70
N ALA A 247 -2.18 16.45 19.56
CA ALA A 247 -2.07 15.07 19.11
C ALA A 247 -1.03 14.28 19.91
N PRO A 248 -1.30 13.96 21.20
CA PRO A 248 -0.35 13.23 22.03
C PRO A 248 -0.15 11.79 21.52
N LYS A 249 1.10 11.31 21.58
CA LYS A 249 1.45 9.90 21.27
C LYS A 249 0.84 8.98 22.33
N ILE A 250 0.39 7.79 21.91
CA ILE A 250 0.04 6.68 22.81
C ILE A 250 1.28 5.81 23.02
N GLN A 251 1.61 5.50 24.29
CA GLN A 251 2.74 4.64 24.67
C GLN A 251 2.28 3.20 24.98
N GLY A 252 3.24 2.27 25.10
CA GLY A 252 2.97 0.91 25.60
C GLY A 252 2.36 -0.04 24.57
N LYS A 253 2.41 0.32 23.27
CA LYS A 253 1.93 -0.54 22.19
C LYS A 253 2.81 -1.80 22.07
N PHE A 254 2.21 -2.98 22.04
CA PHE A 254 2.89 -4.24 21.71
C PHE A 254 2.61 -4.74 20.29
N SER A 255 1.92 -3.94 19.48
CA SER A 255 1.65 -4.19 18.07
C SER A 255 1.84 -2.91 17.26
N LEU A 256 2.28 -3.05 15.99
CA LEU A 256 2.55 -1.95 15.07
C LEU A 256 3.47 -0.87 15.68
N ARG A 257 4.53 -1.29 16.38
CA ARG A 257 5.42 -0.39 17.13
C ARG A 257 6.23 0.54 16.23
N ALA A 258 6.54 0.09 15.01
CA ALA A 258 7.17 0.93 13.98
C ALA A 258 6.21 1.96 13.36
N SER A 259 4.96 2.08 13.84
CA SER A 259 3.99 3.08 13.39
C SER A 259 3.67 4.09 14.51
N ALA A 260 3.68 5.38 14.18
CA ALA A 260 3.26 6.42 15.10
C ALA A 260 1.73 6.38 15.30
N THR A 261 1.27 6.33 16.54
CA THR A 261 -0.16 6.33 16.88
C THR A 261 -0.39 7.24 18.06
N GLY A 262 -1.46 8.02 17.99
CA GLY A 262 -1.80 8.98 19.02
C GLY A 262 -3.29 9.24 19.13
N MET A 263 -3.59 10.37 19.75
CA MET A 263 -4.93 10.91 19.84
C MET A 263 -5.06 12.14 18.94
N ILE A 264 -6.28 12.64 18.79
CA ILE A 264 -6.56 14.00 18.29
C ILE A 264 -7.51 14.62 19.30
N ILE A 265 -7.04 15.58 20.07
CA ILE A 265 -7.83 16.31 21.06
C ILE A 265 -8.16 17.67 20.46
N MET A 266 -9.45 18.00 20.45
CA MET A 266 -9.98 19.25 19.94
C MET A 266 -10.72 19.96 21.07
N ASP A 267 -10.16 21.05 21.54
CA ASP A 267 -10.74 21.93 22.55
C ASP A 267 -11.06 23.29 21.89
N GLY A 268 -12.29 23.43 21.43
CA GLY A 268 -12.76 24.65 20.76
C GLY A 268 -12.01 25.00 19.47
N VAL A 269 -11.67 24.00 18.63
CA VAL A 269 -10.91 24.25 17.40
C VAL A 269 -11.80 24.93 16.36
N GLU A 270 -11.46 26.15 15.96
CA GLU A 270 -12.14 26.85 14.87
C GLU A 270 -11.66 26.38 13.50
N VAL A 271 -12.61 25.95 12.65
CA VAL A 271 -12.39 25.43 11.31
C VAL A 271 -13.21 26.25 10.32
N PRO A 272 -12.59 26.95 9.37
CA PRO A 272 -13.31 27.69 8.34
C PRO A 272 -14.25 26.81 7.50
N GLU A 273 -15.33 27.38 6.96
CA GLU A 273 -16.31 26.65 6.17
C GLU A 273 -15.69 26.00 4.90
N GLU A 274 -14.66 26.63 4.31
CA GLU A 274 -13.90 26.09 3.18
C GLU A 274 -13.07 24.84 3.51
N ASN A 275 -12.91 24.51 4.79
CA ASN A 275 -12.21 23.30 5.25
C ASN A 275 -13.17 22.13 5.57
N VAL A 276 -14.47 22.29 5.34
CA VAL A 276 -15.45 21.19 5.43
C VAL A 276 -15.44 20.42 4.11
N LEU A 277 -15.49 19.08 4.15
CA LEU A 277 -15.64 18.25 2.95
C LEU A 277 -17.09 18.31 2.43
N PRO A 278 -17.38 19.04 1.33
CA PRO A 278 -18.75 19.30 0.91
C PRO A 278 -19.49 18.07 0.37
N GLY A 279 -18.75 17.08 -0.16
CA GLY A 279 -19.29 15.89 -0.81
C GLY A 279 -19.56 14.72 0.15
N ALA A 280 -19.36 14.90 1.45
CA ALA A 280 -19.60 13.86 2.45
C ALA A 280 -20.71 14.28 3.42
N SER A 281 -21.73 13.43 3.54
CA SER A 281 -22.75 13.55 4.58
C SER A 281 -22.96 12.21 5.29
N SER A 282 -23.15 12.28 6.59
CA SER A 282 -23.37 11.13 7.46
C SER A 282 -22.23 10.09 7.39
N LEU A 283 -22.54 8.84 7.70
CA LEU A 283 -21.57 7.74 7.78
C LEU A 283 -21.07 7.26 6.40
N GLY A 284 -21.73 7.63 5.29
CA GLY A 284 -21.33 7.21 3.95
C GLY A 284 -19.90 7.63 3.57
N GLY A 285 -19.51 8.85 3.94
CA GLY A 285 -18.15 9.37 3.72
C GLY A 285 -17.05 8.53 4.39
N PRO A 286 -17.05 8.35 5.72
CA PRO A 286 -16.02 7.57 6.40
C PRO A 286 -16.05 6.10 5.98
N PHE A 287 -17.21 5.46 5.80
CA PHE A 287 -17.28 4.06 5.37
C PHE A 287 -16.73 3.82 3.96
N GLY A 288 -16.93 4.77 3.03
CA GLY A 288 -16.31 4.72 1.71
C GLY A 288 -14.77 4.70 1.80
N CYS A 289 -14.20 5.50 2.68
CA CYS A 289 -12.75 5.51 2.94
C CYS A 289 -12.27 4.18 3.55
N LEU A 290 -13.01 3.67 4.55
CA LEU A 290 -12.69 2.40 5.22
C LEU A 290 -12.68 1.22 4.26
N ASN A 291 -13.59 1.15 3.30
CA ASN A 291 -13.60 0.07 2.31
C ASN A 291 -12.36 0.08 1.41
N ASN A 292 -11.91 1.26 0.98
CA ASN A 292 -10.64 1.38 0.24
C ASN A 292 -9.43 0.94 1.07
N ALA A 293 -9.39 1.31 2.36
CA ALA A 293 -8.31 0.87 3.25
C ALA A 293 -8.35 -0.64 3.49
N ARG A 294 -9.54 -1.22 3.70
CA ARG A 294 -9.74 -2.67 3.89
C ARG A 294 -9.29 -3.49 2.69
N TYR A 295 -9.53 -2.99 1.48
CA TYR A 295 -9.03 -3.62 0.26
C TYR A 295 -7.50 -3.75 0.26
N GLY A 296 -6.78 -2.66 0.58
CA GLY A 296 -5.32 -2.68 0.68
C GLY A 296 -4.81 -3.59 1.80
N ILE A 297 -5.51 -3.63 2.95
CA ILE A 297 -5.18 -4.53 4.07
C ILE A 297 -5.33 -6.00 3.65
N ALA A 298 -6.38 -6.35 2.92
CA ALA A 298 -6.61 -7.73 2.46
C ALA A 298 -5.46 -8.26 1.61
N TRP A 299 -4.83 -7.41 0.79
CA TRP A 299 -3.62 -7.76 0.05
C TRP A 299 -2.36 -7.73 0.91
N GLY A 300 -2.23 -6.71 1.75
CA GLY A 300 -1.07 -6.50 2.59
C GLY A 300 -0.76 -7.70 3.49
N VAL A 301 -1.77 -8.24 4.17
CA VAL A 301 -1.58 -9.38 5.08
C VAL A 301 -1.05 -10.63 4.38
N LEU A 302 -1.32 -10.81 3.08
CA LEU A 302 -0.76 -11.90 2.29
C LEU A 302 0.78 -11.76 2.17
N GLY A 303 1.29 -10.54 2.07
CA GLY A 303 2.74 -10.28 2.05
C GLY A 303 3.42 -10.69 3.36
N ALA A 304 2.81 -10.37 4.51
CA ALA A 304 3.29 -10.81 5.81
C ALA A 304 3.19 -12.34 5.98
N SER A 305 2.09 -12.95 5.53
CA SER A 305 1.92 -14.41 5.54
C SER A 305 2.99 -15.12 4.70
N GLU A 306 3.28 -14.62 3.50
CA GLU A 306 4.35 -15.14 2.65
C GLU A 306 5.73 -14.97 3.29
N PHE A 307 6.01 -13.83 3.94
CA PHE A 307 7.25 -13.66 4.71
C PHE A 307 7.39 -14.73 5.81
N CYS A 308 6.31 -14.99 6.56
CA CYS A 308 6.25 -16.03 7.57
C CYS A 308 6.46 -17.43 6.97
N LEU A 309 5.81 -17.74 5.84
CA LEU A 309 5.98 -19.02 5.13
C LEU A 309 7.42 -19.22 4.69
N HIS A 310 8.01 -18.22 4.02
CA HIS A 310 9.39 -18.29 3.53
C HIS A 310 10.38 -18.46 4.68
N THR A 311 10.20 -17.70 5.77
CA THR A 311 11.03 -17.80 6.98
C THR A 311 10.91 -19.18 7.63
N ALA A 312 9.68 -19.67 7.85
CA ALA A 312 9.44 -20.96 8.47
C ALA A 312 9.99 -22.12 7.63
N ARG A 313 9.78 -22.06 6.30
CA ARG A 313 10.30 -23.07 5.35
C ARG A 313 11.82 -23.10 5.37
N GLN A 314 12.47 -21.94 5.23
CA GLN A 314 13.93 -21.86 5.20
C GLN A 314 14.53 -22.33 6.54
N TYR A 315 13.98 -21.87 7.66
CA TYR A 315 14.41 -22.32 8.99
C TYR A 315 14.24 -23.83 9.18
N ALA A 316 13.14 -24.41 8.67
CA ALA A 316 12.91 -25.85 8.78
C ALA A 316 13.88 -26.68 7.93
N LEU A 317 14.40 -26.13 6.83
CA LEU A 317 15.43 -26.76 6.01
C LEU A 317 16.81 -26.66 6.66
N ASP A 318 17.13 -25.52 7.25
CA ASP A 318 18.46 -25.25 7.82
C ASP A 318 18.65 -25.83 9.22
N ARG A 319 17.60 -25.80 10.04
CA ARG A 319 17.67 -26.28 11.43
C ARG A 319 17.61 -27.81 11.47
N MET A 320 18.60 -28.40 12.15
CA MET A 320 18.69 -29.84 12.36
C MET A 320 18.22 -30.24 13.76
N GLN A 321 17.51 -31.37 13.86
CA GLN A 321 17.23 -32.07 15.11
C GLN A 321 17.14 -33.57 14.85
N PHE A 322 17.66 -34.39 15.77
CA PHE A 322 17.76 -35.85 15.58
C PHE A 322 18.51 -36.25 14.30
N GLY A 323 19.53 -35.47 13.93
CA GLY A 323 20.37 -35.72 12.74
C GLY A 323 19.71 -35.44 11.39
N VAL A 324 18.51 -34.84 11.37
CA VAL A 324 17.77 -34.52 10.13
C VAL A 324 17.23 -33.10 10.13
N PRO A 325 16.95 -32.49 8.96
CA PRO A 325 16.27 -31.20 8.89
C PRO A 325 14.87 -31.29 9.52
N LEU A 326 14.40 -30.23 10.16
CA LEU A 326 13.04 -30.18 10.69
C LEU A 326 11.99 -30.44 9.59
N ALA A 327 12.25 -29.96 8.36
CA ALA A 327 11.40 -30.14 7.19
C ALA A 327 11.18 -31.61 6.76
N ARG A 328 11.96 -32.57 7.30
CA ARG A 328 11.74 -34.01 7.07
C ARG A 328 10.47 -34.53 7.75
N ASN A 329 10.04 -33.89 8.85
CA ASN A 329 8.96 -34.39 9.69
C ASN A 329 7.58 -34.05 9.12
N GLN A 330 6.66 -35.01 9.09
CA GLN A 330 5.31 -34.83 8.53
C GLN A 330 4.53 -33.69 9.19
N LEU A 331 4.65 -33.51 10.51
CA LEU A 331 3.97 -32.41 11.21
C LEU A 331 4.47 -31.02 10.78
N ILE A 332 5.74 -30.91 10.38
CA ILE A 332 6.29 -29.66 9.84
C ILE A 332 5.79 -29.45 8.40
N GLN A 333 5.83 -30.49 7.58
CA GLN A 333 5.32 -30.42 6.20
C GLN A 333 3.84 -30.07 6.15
N LYS A 334 3.01 -30.64 7.05
CA LYS A 334 1.58 -30.31 7.14
C LYS A 334 1.37 -28.82 7.42
N LYS A 335 2.12 -28.24 8.38
CA LYS A 335 2.02 -26.80 8.67
C LYS A 335 2.39 -25.95 7.46
N LEU A 336 3.44 -26.31 6.72
CA LEU A 336 3.85 -25.59 5.51
C LEU A 336 2.80 -25.72 4.39
N ALA A 337 2.18 -26.89 4.24
CA ALA A 337 1.11 -27.11 3.28
C ALA A 337 -0.14 -26.29 3.62
N ASP A 338 -0.55 -26.26 4.90
CA ASP A 338 -1.70 -25.46 5.35
C ASP A 338 -1.46 -23.96 5.10
N ILE A 339 -0.25 -23.44 5.39
CA ILE A 339 0.08 -22.03 5.13
C ILE A 339 0.11 -21.73 3.62
N SER A 340 0.65 -22.65 2.80
CA SER A 340 0.74 -22.47 1.35
C SER A 340 -0.63 -22.49 0.65
N ALA A 341 -1.67 -23.04 1.29
CA ALA A 341 -3.01 -23.15 0.74
C ALA A 341 -3.98 -22.05 1.26
N ALA A 342 -3.57 -21.27 2.26
CA ALA A 342 -4.37 -20.23 2.92
C ALA A 342 -4.26 -18.87 2.21
#